data_AF-A0A6G2VN13-F1
#
_entry.id   AF-A0A6G2VN13-F1
#
_cell.length_a   1.000
_cell.length_b   1.000
_cell.length_c   1.000
_cell.angle_alpha   90.00
_cell.angle_beta   90.00
_cell.angle_gamma   90.00
#
_symmetry.space_group_name_H-M   'P 1'
#
loop_
_entity.id
_entity.type
_entity.pdbx_description
1 polymer ?
#
loop_
_entity_poly.entity_id
_entity_poly.type
_entity_poly.pdbx_seq_one_letter_code
_entity_poly.pdbx_strand_id
1 'polypeptide(L)'
;MASGSPTPPYALRFDAGRMCLDLLATAHPGERLDGNTALRAWIGGAGLVPAGTPLEHADGSWLAGFRELRQDVGLLVRGVAGAQAPPYGVALRRVNEAARTAPPAPLAVRAPDGRLVRELAEPPG
;
A
#
# COMPACT_ATOMS: atom_id res chain seq x y z
N MET A 1 -8.46 8.01 37.21
CA MET A 1 -8.77 6.72 36.55
C MET A 1 -8.36 6.85 35.09
N ALA A 2 -7.17 6.35 34.72
CA ALA A 2 -6.72 6.35 33.34
C ALA A 2 -7.46 5.23 32.59
N SER A 3 -8.38 5.59 31.70
CA SER A 3 -9.00 4.65 30.78
C SER A 3 -7.93 4.20 29.79
N GLY A 4 -7.35 3.01 30.03
CA GLY A 4 -6.49 2.36 29.06
C GLY A 4 -7.28 2.19 27.76
N SER A 5 -6.88 2.93 26.72
CA SER A 5 -7.42 2.71 25.39
C SER A 5 -7.19 1.24 25.04
N PRO A 6 -8.23 0.47 24.67
CA PRO A 6 -8.04 -0.93 24.31
C PRO A 6 -7.01 -0.97 23.20
N THR A 7 -5.90 -1.66 23.43
CA THR A 7 -4.92 -1.93 22.39
C THR A 7 -5.69 -2.62 21.27
N PRO A 8 -5.72 -2.07 20.04
CA PRO A 8 -6.47 -2.72 18.97
C PRO A 8 -5.97 -4.16 18.84
N PRO A 9 -6.85 -5.14 18.57
CA PRO A 9 -6.58 -6.58 18.68
C PRO A 9 -5.53 -7.14 17.68
N TYR A 10 -4.67 -6.27 17.15
CA TYR A 10 -3.67 -6.51 16.12
C TYR A 10 -2.41 -5.66 16.28
N ALA A 11 -2.12 -5.14 17.48
CA ALA A 11 -0.94 -4.30 17.76
C ALA A 11 0.44 -4.94 17.44
N LEU A 12 0.50 -6.24 17.12
CA LEU A 12 1.71 -6.96 16.70
C LEU A 12 1.77 -7.24 15.19
N ARG A 13 0.83 -6.71 14.39
CA ARG A 13 0.79 -7.00 12.95
C ARG A 13 1.69 -6.05 12.18
N PHE A 14 2.52 -6.62 11.31
CA PHE A 14 3.17 -5.88 10.24
C PHE A 14 2.12 -5.60 9.15
N ASP A 15 1.42 -4.47 9.26
CA ASP A 15 0.28 -4.13 8.39
C ASP A 15 0.67 -4.11 6.89
N ALA A 16 1.91 -3.74 6.58
CA ALA A 16 2.44 -3.80 5.22
C ALA A 16 2.43 -5.22 4.63
N GLY A 17 2.61 -6.26 5.46
CA GLY A 17 2.51 -7.64 5.01
C GLY A 17 1.12 -8.01 4.49
N ARG A 18 0.07 -7.57 5.19
CA ARG A 18 -1.31 -7.77 4.74
C ARG A 18 -1.58 -7.01 3.43
N MET A 19 -1.17 -5.76 3.34
CA MET A 19 -1.37 -4.94 2.14
C MET A 19 -0.68 -5.54 0.91
N CYS A 20 0.52 -6.12 1.08
CA CYS A 20 1.20 -6.86 0.02
C CYS A 20 0.41 -8.10 -0.45
N LEU A 21 -0.21 -8.85 0.47
CA LEU A 21 -1.04 -10.01 0.11
C LEU A 21 -2.36 -9.58 -0.55
N ASP A 22 -2.98 -8.49 -0.08
CA ASP A 22 -4.19 -7.93 -0.69
C ASP A 22 -3.90 -7.41 -2.10
N LEU A 23 -2.71 -6.83 -2.34
CA LEU A 23 -2.24 -6.47 -3.68
C LEU A 23 -2.08 -7.71 -4.56
N LEU A 24 -1.48 -8.80 -4.07
CA LEU A 24 -1.37 -10.06 -4.83
C LEU A 24 -2.72 -10.64 -5.23
N ALA A 25 -3.70 -10.58 -4.32
CA ALA A 25 -5.04 -11.10 -4.56
C ALA A 25 -5.76 -10.42 -5.73
N THR A 26 -5.34 -9.21 -6.12
CA THR A 26 -5.92 -8.49 -7.28
C THR A 26 -5.67 -9.18 -8.63
N ALA A 27 -4.80 -10.19 -8.70
CA ALA A 27 -4.54 -10.97 -9.91
C ALA A 27 -5.40 -12.25 -10.03
N HIS A 28 -6.24 -12.57 -9.02
CA HIS A 28 -6.99 -13.83 -8.98
C HIS A 28 -8.49 -13.61 -8.66
N PRO A 29 -9.41 -14.34 -9.33
CA PRO A 29 -9.19 -15.26 -10.47
C PRO A 29 -8.87 -14.56 -11.81
N GLY A 30 -8.93 -13.23 -11.86
CA GLY A 30 -8.54 -12.43 -13.02
C GLY A 30 -8.00 -11.07 -12.57
N GLU A 31 -7.55 -10.25 -13.53
CA GLU A 31 -7.05 -8.91 -13.26
C GLU A 31 -8.16 -8.00 -12.72
N ARG A 32 -7.96 -7.47 -11.51
CA ARG A 32 -8.87 -6.51 -10.86
C ARG A 32 -8.34 -5.07 -10.88
N LEU A 33 -7.05 -4.88 -11.11
CA LEU A 33 -6.45 -3.57 -11.39
C LEU A 33 -6.44 -3.39 -12.91
N ASP A 34 -7.60 -3.27 -13.54
CA ASP A 34 -7.78 -3.22 -15.00
C ASP A 34 -7.71 -1.80 -15.59
N GLY A 35 -7.72 -0.77 -14.74
CA GLY A 35 -7.58 0.63 -15.12
C GLY A 35 -7.36 1.55 -13.91
N ASN A 36 -7.12 2.83 -14.18
CA ASN A 36 -6.80 3.82 -13.13
C ASN A 36 -7.95 4.00 -12.13
N THR A 37 -9.20 3.85 -12.55
CA THR A 37 -10.35 3.91 -11.64
C THR A 37 -10.32 2.76 -10.62
N ALA A 38 -10.04 1.54 -11.06
CA ALA A 38 -9.90 0.40 -10.17
C ALA A 38 -8.70 0.55 -9.24
N LEU A 39 -7.58 1.09 -9.74
CA LEU A 39 -6.41 1.39 -8.92
C LEU A 39 -6.72 2.39 -7.80
N ARG A 40 -7.37 3.51 -8.12
CA ARG A 40 -7.74 4.54 -7.13
C ARG A 40 -8.69 3.99 -6.07
N ALA A 41 -9.68 3.20 -6.50
CA ALA A 41 -10.59 2.53 -5.58
C ALA A 41 -9.85 1.56 -4.65
N TRP A 42 -8.87 0.81 -5.17
CA TRP A 42 -8.06 -0.10 -4.37
C TRP A 42 -7.14 0.63 -3.38
N ILE A 43 -6.45 1.70 -3.80
CA ILE A 43 -5.58 2.52 -2.92
C ILE A 43 -6.37 3.07 -1.73
N GLY A 44 -7.56 3.64 -2.00
CA GLY A 44 -8.44 4.16 -0.96
C GLY A 44 -9.02 3.06 -0.07
N GLY A 45 -9.51 1.97 -0.67
CA GLY A 45 -10.11 0.84 0.07
C GLY A 45 -9.10 0.07 0.93
N ALA A 46 -7.84 -0.02 0.50
CA ALA A 46 -6.74 -0.62 1.26
C ALA A 46 -6.20 0.29 2.38
N GLY A 47 -6.60 1.57 2.41
CA GLY A 47 -6.15 2.53 3.42
C GLY A 47 -4.68 2.97 3.26
N LEU A 48 -4.14 2.91 2.04
CA LEU A 48 -2.76 3.35 1.75
C LEU A 48 -2.59 4.87 1.91
N VAL A 49 -3.68 5.61 1.70
CA VAL A 49 -3.76 7.05 1.90
C VAL A 49 -4.89 7.39 2.86
N PRO A 50 -4.87 8.56 3.52
CA PRO A 50 -6.00 9.02 4.31
C PRO A 50 -7.31 9.07 3.51
N ALA A 51 -8.43 8.81 4.16
CA ALA A 51 -9.75 8.85 3.52
C ALA A 51 -10.01 10.22 2.88
N GLY A 52 -10.47 10.22 1.63
CA GLY A 52 -10.73 11.45 0.87
C GLY A 52 -9.49 12.09 0.22
N THR A 53 -8.31 11.46 0.33
CA THR A 53 -7.11 11.93 -0.41
C THR A 53 -7.39 11.93 -1.91
N PRO A 54 -7.23 13.07 -2.61
CA PRO A 54 -7.39 13.15 -4.06
C PRO A 54 -6.35 12.28 -4.78
N LEU A 55 -6.77 11.54 -5.81
CA LEU A 55 -5.94 10.61 -6.58
C LEU A 55 -6.08 10.82 -8.09
N GLU A 56 -6.59 11.97 -8.54
CA GLU A 56 -6.90 12.26 -9.94
C GLU A 56 -5.65 12.22 -10.84
N HIS A 57 -4.48 12.53 -10.26
CA HIS A 57 -3.17 12.46 -10.91
C HIS A 57 -2.59 11.05 -11.02
N ALA A 58 -3.22 10.03 -10.41
CA ALA A 58 -2.83 8.64 -10.60
C ALA A 58 -3.12 8.20 -12.05
N ASP A 59 -2.06 8.12 -12.85
CA ASP A 59 -2.11 7.85 -14.27
C ASP A 59 -1.74 6.41 -14.62
N GLY A 60 -1.55 6.13 -15.93
CA GLY A 60 -1.19 4.80 -16.40
C GLY A 60 0.18 4.31 -15.90
N SER A 61 1.09 5.21 -15.55
CA SER A 61 2.41 4.84 -15.01
C SER A 61 2.28 4.24 -13.62
N TRP A 62 1.37 4.76 -12.80
CA TRP A 62 1.04 4.19 -11.49
C TRP A 62 0.45 2.78 -11.65
N LEU A 63 -0.49 2.60 -12.57
CA LEU A 63 -1.07 1.27 -12.82
C LEU A 63 -0.02 0.24 -13.23
N ALA A 64 0.90 0.62 -14.11
CA ALA A 64 2.03 -0.23 -14.48
C ALA A 64 2.91 -0.54 -13.26
N GLY A 65 3.29 0.49 -12.48
CA GLY A 65 4.12 0.33 -11.28
C GLY A 65 3.50 -0.57 -10.22
N PHE A 66 2.19 -0.44 -9.95
CA PHE A 66 1.49 -1.33 -9.01
C PHE A 66 1.42 -2.79 -9.50
N ARG A 67 1.24 -3.00 -10.82
CA ARG A 67 1.29 -4.35 -11.41
C ARG A 67 2.68 -4.95 -11.35
N GLU A 68 3.73 -4.16 -11.61
CA GLU A 68 5.13 -4.59 -11.49
C GLU A 68 5.47 -4.94 -10.05
N LEU A 69 5.13 -4.07 -9.10
CA LEU A 69 5.29 -4.32 -7.66
C LEU A 69 4.57 -5.60 -7.24
N ARG A 70 3.35 -5.83 -7.72
CA ARG A 70 2.59 -7.06 -7.45
C ARG A 70 3.34 -8.30 -7.95
N GLN A 71 3.97 -8.25 -9.14
CA GLN A 71 4.76 -9.37 -9.64
C GLN A 71 5.99 -9.63 -8.75
N ASP A 72 6.73 -8.58 -8.41
CA ASP A 72 7.93 -8.68 -7.56
C ASP A 72 7.57 -9.22 -6.16
N VAL A 73 6.52 -8.70 -5.52
CA VAL A 73 5.99 -9.23 -4.25
C VAL A 73 5.62 -10.71 -4.39
N GLY A 74 5.03 -11.12 -5.51
CA GLY A 74 4.65 -12.51 -5.75
C GLY A 74 5.86 -13.44 -5.84
N LEU A 75 6.95 -12.97 -6.45
CA LEU A 75 8.23 -13.69 -6.46
C LEU A 75 8.83 -13.79 -5.06
N LEU A 76 8.77 -12.73 -4.25
CA LEU A 76 9.27 -12.74 -2.88
C LEU A 76 8.50 -13.73 -1.99
N VAL A 77 7.18 -13.69 -2.02
CA VAL A 77 6.32 -14.58 -1.21
C VAL A 77 6.55 -16.05 -1.58
N ARG A 78 6.64 -16.37 -2.87
CA ARG A 78 6.93 -17.75 -3.34
C ARG A 78 8.36 -18.18 -3.02
N GLY A 79 9.33 -17.28 -3.11
CA GLY A 79 10.73 -17.56 -2.80
C GLY A 79 10.96 -17.90 -1.33
N VAL A 80 10.30 -17.16 -0.42
CA VAL A 80 10.30 -17.47 1.02
C VAL A 80 9.68 -18.84 1.30
N ALA A 81 8.70 -19.28 0.50
CA ALA A 81 8.07 -20.58 0.62
C ALA A 81 8.91 -21.78 0.10
N GLY A 82 10.18 -21.56 -0.29
CA GLY A 82 11.13 -22.63 -0.62
C GLY A 82 11.71 -22.58 -2.04
N ALA A 83 11.30 -21.62 -2.87
CA ALA A 83 11.81 -21.45 -4.23
C ALA A 83 12.91 -20.37 -4.29
N GLN A 84 14.06 -20.59 -3.67
CA GLN A 84 15.23 -19.71 -3.81
C GLN A 84 15.79 -19.81 -5.24
N ALA A 85 15.35 -18.92 -6.11
CA ALA A 85 15.75 -18.86 -7.52
C ALA A 85 16.30 -17.46 -7.85
N PRO A 86 17.12 -17.30 -8.92
CA PRO A 86 17.63 -16.00 -9.38
C PRO A 86 16.60 -14.85 -9.46
N PRO A 87 15.31 -15.09 -9.80
CA PRO A 87 14.27 -14.05 -9.77
C PRO A 87 14.03 -13.40 -8.40
N TYR A 88 14.31 -14.09 -7.28
CA TYR A 88 14.09 -13.56 -5.93
C TYR A 88 14.98 -12.35 -5.64
N GLY A 89 16.29 -12.45 -5.94
CA GLY A 89 17.23 -11.36 -5.67
C GLY A 89 16.94 -10.11 -6.49
N VAL A 90 16.49 -10.27 -7.74
CA VAL A 90 16.09 -9.15 -8.61
C VAL A 90 14.83 -8.47 -8.08
N ALA A 91 13.80 -9.25 -7.72
CA ALA A 91 12.57 -8.72 -7.13
C ALA A 91 12.85 -7.98 -5.82
N LEU A 92 13.69 -8.54 -4.95
CA LEU A 92 14.05 -7.92 -3.67
C LEU A 92 14.74 -6.57 -3.89
N ARG A 93 15.68 -6.51 -4.86
CA ARG A 93 16.36 -5.25 -5.21
C ARG A 93 15.38 -4.20 -5.70
N ARG A 94 14.43 -4.56 -6.57
CA ARG A 94 13.43 -3.63 -7.13
C ARG A 94 12.48 -3.10 -6.06
N VAL A 95 11.98 -3.96 -5.17
CA VAL A 95 11.14 -3.54 -4.04
C VAL A 95 11.91 -2.59 -3.12
N ASN A 96 13.15 -2.92 -2.79
CA ASN A 96 14.00 -2.05 -1.97
C ASN A 96 14.34 -0.73 -2.65
N GLU A 97 14.43 -0.70 -3.98
CA GLU A 97 14.66 0.51 -4.77
C GLU A 97 13.43 1.42 -4.78
N ALA A 98 12.24 0.85 -5.01
CA ALA A 98 10.97 1.58 -4.92
C ALA A 98 10.73 2.16 -3.51
N ALA A 99 11.11 1.43 -2.47
CA ALA A 99 10.93 1.85 -1.08
C ALA A 99 11.91 2.94 -0.60
N ARG A 100 12.93 3.33 -1.40
CA ARG A 100 13.93 4.33 -0.95
C ARG A 100 13.36 5.74 -0.92
N THR A 101 12.45 6.06 -1.82
CA THR A 101 11.83 7.37 -1.89
C THR A 101 10.88 7.51 -0.71
N ALA A 102 11.09 8.55 0.11
CA ALA A 102 10.20 8.81 1.24
C ALA A 102 8.80 9.17 0.73
N PRO A 103 7.73 8.53 1.24
CA PRO A 103 6.37 8.94 0.91
C PRO A 103 6.05 10.31 1.54
N PRO A 104 5.04 11.04 1.05
CA PRO A 104 4.59 12.27 1.68
C PRO A 104 4.30 12.10 3.17
N ALA A 105 4.76 13.05 3.98
CA ALA A 105 4.64 12.98 5.43
C ALA A 105 3.17 13.06 5.88
N PRO A 106 2.70 12.16 6.75
CA PRO A 106 1.38 12.29 7.38
C PRO A 106 1.31 13.50 8.33
N LEU A 107 0.21 14.23 8.28
CA LEU A 107 -0.08 15.37 9.15
C LEU A 107 -1.36 15.14 9.96
N ALA A 108 -1.42 15.70 11.17
CA ALA A 108 -2.64 15.79 11.97
C ALA A 108 -3.23 17.19 11.81
N VAL A 109 -4.38 17.28 11.14
CA VAL A 109 -5.06 18.55 10.82
C VAL A 109 -6.39 18.62 11.60
N ARG A 110 -6.78 19.81 12.05
CA ARG A 110 -8.07 20.00 12.73
C ARG A 110 -9.19 20.17 11.68
N ALA A 111 -10.17 19.28 11.73
CA ALA A 111 -11.40 19.39 10.95
C ALA A 111 -12.34 20.49 11.52
N PRO A 112 -13.34 20.96 10.74
CA PRO A 112 -14.30 21.97 11.19
C PRO A 112 -15.08 21.62 12.47
N ASP A 113 -15.24 20.32 12.75
CA ASP A 113 -15.87 19.80 13.98
C ASP A 113 -14.91 19.73 15.18
N GLY A 114 -13.67 20.20 15.01
CA GLY A 114 -12.63 20.24 16.04
C GLY A 114 -11.84 18.94 16.21
N ARG A 115 -12.20 17.85 15.51
CA ARG A 115 -11.47 16.57 15.56
C ARG A 115 -10.16 16.65 14.78
N LEU A 116 -9.18 15.83 15.18
CA LEU A 116 -7.97 15.64 14.38
C LEU A 116 -8.22 14.58 13.31
N VAL A 117 -7.94 14.94 12.06
CA VAL A 117 -7.94 14.04 10.90
C VAL A 117 -6.52 13.88 10.37
N ARG A 118 -6.27 12.76 9.69
CA ARG A 118 -4.99 12.48 9.05
C ARG A 118 -5.02 13.03 7.63
N GLU A 119 -3.99 13.77 7.24
CA GLU A 119 -3.77 14.24 5.87
C GLU A 119 -2.33 13.94 5.42
N LEU A 120 -2.01 14.18 4.15
CA LEU A 120 -0.64 14.13 3.64
C LEU A 120 -0.14 15.55 3.40
N ALA A 121 1.14 15.82 3.70
CA ALA A 121 1.76 17.12 3.48
C ALA A 121 1.78 17.53 2.00
N GLU A 122 1.83 16.54 1.11
CA GLU A 122 1.83 16.70 -0.34
C GLU A 122 0.97 15.59 -0.97
N PRO A 123 0.44 15.79 -2.19
CA PRO A 123 -0.22 14.71 -2.92
C PRO A 123 0.71 13.49 -3.08
N PRO A 124 0.16 12.26 -3.08
CA PRO A 124 0.95 11.05 -3.31
C PRO A 124 1.61 11.09 -4.71
N GLY A 125 2.80 10.50 -4.86
CA GLY A 125 3.62 10.57 -6.08
C GLY A 125 3.96 9.20 -6.66
#